data_AF-A0A370ICJ4-F1
#
_entry.id   AF-A0A370ICJ4-F1
#
_cell.length_a   1.000
_cell.length_b   1.000
_cell.length_c   1.000
_cell.angle_alpha   90.00
_cell.angle_beta   90.00
_cell.angle_gamma   90.00
#
_symmetry.space_group_name_H-M   'P 1'
#
loop_
_entity.id
_entity.type
_entity.pdbx_description
1 polymer ?
#
loop_
_entity_poly.entity_id
_entity_poly.type
_entity_poly.pdbx_seq_one_letter_code
_entity_poly.pdbx_strand_id
1 'polypeptide(L)'
;MLDWCAGNDVELVFLPTYSSWLNWIESEFTALRYFALNGTDHRSHGEQDDAIGAYIRWRNQHAQPKRDFAVDSKIRLPDYLPYVA
;
A
#
# COMPACT_ATOMS: atom_id res chain seq x y z
N MET A 1 15.00 -0.24 -13.75
CA MET A 1 14.16 -0.72 -12.63
C MET A 1 14.87 -1.84 -11.87
N LEU A 2 15.16 -2.99 -12.48
CA LEU A 2 15.86 -4.11 -11.83
C LEU A 2 17.24 -3.73 -11.27
N ASP A 3 18.06 -3.02 -12.04
CA ASP A 3 19.39 -2.56 -11.58
C ASP A 3 19.30 -1.60 -10.39
N TRP A 4 18.24 -0.77 -10.37
CA TRP A 4 18.00 0.14 -9.25
C TRP A 4 17.57 -0.65 -8.01
N CYS A 5 16.67 -1.63 -8.15
CA CYS A 5 16.25 -2.49 -7.04
C CYS A 5 17.44 -3.25 -6.43
N ALA A 6 18.30 -3.82 -7.28
CA ALA A 6 19.53 -4.49 -6.83
C ALA A 6 20.48 -3.55 -6.08
N GLY A 7 20.58 -2.29 -6.49
CA GLY A 7 21.38 -1.28 -5.80
C GLY A 7 20.77 -0.72 -4.51
N ASN A 8 19.51 -1.01 -4.19
CA ASN A 8 18.77 -0.41 -3.07
C ASN A 8 18.16 -1.44 -2.09
N ASP A 9 18.55 -2.72 -2.18
CA ASP A 9 18.02 -3.80 -1.32
C ASP A 9 16.48 -3.91 -1.39
N VAL A 10 15.95 -3.80 -2.61
CA VAL A 10 14.51 -3.92 -2.88
C VAL A 10 14.23 -5.22 -3.62
N GLU A 11 13.41 -6.09 -3.03
CA GLU A 11 12.87 -7.27 -3.70
C GLU A 11 11.51 -6.95 -4.36
N LEU A 12 11.35 -7.34 -5.62
CA LEU A 12 10.07 -7.20 -6.33
C LEU A 12 9.20 -8.43 -6.11
N VAL A 13 8.02 -8.22 -5.53
CA VAL A 13 6.98 -9.25 -5.40
C VAL A 13 5.90 -9.00 -6.45
N PHE A 14 5.82 -9.89 -7.44
CA PHE A 14 4.86 -9.78 -8.53
C PHE A 14 3.52 -10.40 -8.15
N LEU A 15 2.43 -9.74 -8.56
CA LEU A 15 1.06 -10.23 -8.37
C LEU A 15 0.44 -10.63 -9.71
N PRO A 16 -0.51 -11.59 -9.74
CA PRO A 16 -1.22 -11.94 -10.97
C PRO A 16 -2.00 -10.75 -11.54
N THR A 17 -2.19 -10.75 -12.86
CA THR A 17 -3.01 -9.74 -13.55
C THR A 17 -4.41 -9.67 -12.93
N TYR A 18 -4.95 -8.44 -12.79
CA TYR A 18 -6.25 -8.16 -12.15
C TYR A 18 -6.37 -8.58 -10.67
N SER A 19 -5.25 -8.82 -9.98
CA SER A 19 -5.25 -9.15 -8.54
C SER A 19 -4.90 -7.95 -7.66
N SER A 20 -5.50 -6.80 -8.00
CA SER A 20 -5.27 -5.53 -7.34
C SER A 20 -5.52 -5.64 -5.82
N TRP A 21 -6.56 -6.37 -5.43
CA TRP A 21 -6.91 -6.68 -4.04
C TRP A 21 -5.81 -7.37 -3.20
N LEU A 22 -4.78 -7.97 -3.82
CA LEU A 22 -3.60 -8.48 -3.12
C LEU A 22 -2.61 -7.37 -2.73
N ASN A 23 -2.65 -6.21 -3.38
CA ASN A 23 -1.89 -5.03 -2.98
C ASN A 23 -2.49 -4.41 -1.73
N TRP A 24 -1.77 -4.46 -0.62
CA TRP A 24 -2.28 -3.92 0.65
C TRP A 24 -2.53 -2.42 0.64
N ILE A 25 -1.82 -1.68 -0.21
CA ILE A 25 -2.01 -0.23 -0.33
C ILE A 25 -3.43 0.13 -0.81
N GLU A 26 -4.10 -0.78 -1.54
CA GLU A 26 -5.43 -0.49 -2.10
C GLU A 26 -6.50 -0.25 -1.04
N SER A 27 -6.40 -0.94 0.10
CA SER A 27 -7.34 -0.73 1.22
C SER A 27 -7.22 0.67 1.83
N GLU A 28 -6.04 1.30 1.75
CA GLU A 28 -5.82 2.64 2.30
C GLU A 28 -6.39 3.73 1.36
N PHE A 29 -6.50 3.47 0.04
CA PHE A 29 -7.01 4.45 -0.93
C PHE A 29 -8.50 4.77 -0.75
N THR A 30 -9.30 3.81 -0.25
CA THR A 30 -10.71 4.06 0.04
C THR A 30 -10.85 5.17 1.07
N ALA A 31 -10.14 5.09 2.19
CA ALA A 31 -10.22 6.10 3.24
C ALA A 31 -9.68 7.45 2.77
N LEU A 32 -8.54 7.48 2.06
CA LEU A 32 -8.01 8.71 1.46
C LEU A 32 -9.03 9.39 0.56
N ARG A 33 -9.71 8.62 -0.30
CA ARG A 33 -10.74 9.16 -1.18
C ARG A 33 -11.87 9.80 -0.39
N TYR A 34 -12.37 9.17 0.66
CA TYR A 34 -13.45 9.74 1.47
C TYR A 34 -13.05 11.05 2.16
N PHE A 35 -11.84 11.13 2.70
CA PHE A 35 -11.44 12.26 3.54
C PHE A 35 -10.79 13.42 2.79
N ALA A 36 -10.16 13.16 1.65
CA ALA A 36 -9.41 14.19 0.91
C ALA A 36 -9.99 14.54 -0.46
N LEU A 37 -10.83 13.69 -1.06
CA LEU A 37 -11.22 13.81 -2.48
C LEU A 37 -12.73 13.82 -2.74
N ASN A 38 -13.53 13.09 -1.95
CA ASN A 38 -14.96 12.98 -2.20
C ASN A 38 -15.68 14.27 -1.78
N GLY A 39 -16.47 14.84 -2.70
CA GLY A 39 -17.31 16.00 -2.42
C GLY A 39 -16.53 17.31 -2.23
N THR A 40 -15.25 17.34 -2.57
CA THR A 40 -14.40 18.54 -2.52
C THR A 40 -14.31 19.20 -3.89
N ASP A 41 -14.29 20.53 -3.91
CA ASP A 41 -14.04 21.35 -5.11
C ASP A 41 -12.71 22.08 -4.94
N HIS A 42 -11.61 21.33 -5.03
CA HIS A 42 -10.26 21.88 -4.92
C HIS A 42 -10.01 22.84 -6.08
N ARG A 43 -9.65 24.09 -5.78
CA ARG A 43 -9.48 25.14 -6.79
C ARG A 43 -8.14 25.05 -7.52
N SER A 44 -7.25 24.19 -7.04
CA SER A 44 -5.95 23.93 -7.64
C SER A 44 -5.41 22.55 -7.28
N HIS A 45 -4.44 22.07 -8.05
CA HIS A 45 -3.71 20.84 -7.71
C HIS A 45 -2.90 20.97 -6.40
N GLY A 46 -2.42 22.18 -6.06
CA GLY A 46 -1.73 22.40 -4.80
C GLY A 46 -2.65 22.21 -3.59
N GLU A 47 -3.87 22.73 -3.67
CA GLU A 47 -4.87 22.54 -2.61
C GLU A 47 -5.25 21.06 -2.43
N GLN A 48 -5.38 20.33 -3.55
CA GLN A 48 -5.62 18.89 -3.50
C GLN A 48 -4.43 18.12 -2.88
N ASP A 49 -3.20 18.48 -3.24
CA ASP A 49 -1.98 17.86 -2.69
C ASP A 49 -1.87 18.12 -1.19
N ASP A 50 -2.15 19.35 -0.75
CA ASP A 50 -2.17 19.73 0.67
C ASP A 50 -3.21 18.92 1.45
N ALA A 51 -4.41 18.72 0.90
CA ALA A 51 -5.47 17.91 1.52
C ALA A 51 -5.06 16.42 1.65
N ILE A 52 -4.49 15.85 0.58
CA ILE A 52 -3.95 14.48 0.60
C ILE A 52 -2.83 14.36 1.64
N GLY A 53 -1.88 15.29 1.63
CA GLY A 53 -0.75 15.31 2.55
C GLY A 53 -1.20 15.46 4.01
N ALA A 54 -2.19 16.31 4.29
CA ALA A 54 -2.78 16.45 5.61
C ALA A 54 -3.42 15.15 6.10
N TYR A 55 -4.20 14.48 5.24
CA TYR A 55 -4.78 13.18 5.55
C TYR A 55 -3.71 12.13 5.84
N ILE A 56 -2.69 11.99 4.98
CA ILE A 56 -1.62 11.00 5.16
C ILE A 56 -0.85 11.24 6.46
N ARG A 57 -0.50 12.50 6.76
CA ARG A 57 0.18 12.86 8.02
C ARG A 57 -0.66 12.47 9.23
N TRP A 58 -1.94 12.83 9.23
CA TRP A 58 -2.87 12.47 10.31
C TRP A 58 -2.98 10.94 10.44
N ARG A 59 -3.22 10.24 9.33
CA ARG A 59 -3.40 8.78 9.32
C ARG A 59 -2.16 8.03 9.82
N ASN A 60 -0.96 8.52 9.49
CA ASN A 60 0.30 7.93 9.94
C ASN A 60 0.58 8.19 11.42
N GLN A 61 0.27 9.39 11.92
CA GLN A 61 0.38 9.69 13.36
C GLN A 61 -0.55 8.83 14.23
N HIS A 62 -1.69 8.41 13.68
CA HIS A 62 -2.67 7.57 14.36
C HIS A 62 -2.58 6.09 13.95
N ALA A 63 -1.60 5.73 13.12
CA ALA A 63 -1.40 4.34 12.71
C ALA A 63 -0.91 3.50 13.87
N GLN A 64 -1.60 2.39 14.13
CA GLN A 64 -1.06 1.34 14.98
C GLN A 64 -0.25 0.36 14.13
N PRO A 65 0.83 -0.23 14.68
CA PRO A 65 1.54 -1.29 13.99
C PRO A 65 0.58 -2.41 13.59
N LYS A 66 0.52 -2.74 12.30
CA LYS A 66 -0.18 -3.94 11.84
C LYS A 66 0.62 -5.15 12.33
N ARG A 67 0.22 -5.69 13.49
CA ARG A 67 0.77 -6.92 14.06
C ARG A 67 -0.12 -8.09 13.67
N ASP A 68 0.46 -9.28 13.68
CA ASP A 68 -0.27 -10.54 13.55
C ASP A 68 -1.10 -10.68 12.25
N PHE A 69 -0.71 -9.98 11.18
CA PHE A 69 -1.35 -10.17 9.88
C PHE A 69 -1.02 -11.58 9.36
N ALA A 70 -2.04 -12.33 8.98
CA ALA A 70 -1.88 -13.64 8.35
C ALA A 70 -0.92 -14.57 9.14
N VAL A 71 -1.04 -14.57 10.48
CA VAL A 71 -0.20 -15.40 11.39
C VAL A 71 -0.19 -16.87 10.99
N ASP A 72 -1.31 -17.39 10.49
CA ASP A 72 -1.46 -18.77 10.06
C ASP A 72 -1.30 -18.95 8.54
N SER A 73 -0.92 -17.89 7.81
CA SER A 73 -0.75 -18.00 6.37
C SER A 73 0.46 -18.84 6.02
N LYS A 74 0.25 -19.73 5.05
CA LYS A 74 1.30 -20.57 4.47
C LYS A 74 2.48 -19.73 3.95
N ILE A 75 2.26 -18.47 3.55
CA ILE A 75 3.31 -17.53 3.09
C ILE A 75 4.40 -17.30 4.15
N ARG A 76 4.08 -17.45 5.44
CA ARG A 76 5.05 -17.28 6.54
C ARG A 76 5.82 -18.54 6.90
N LEU A 77 5.49 -19.69 6.29
CA LEU A 77 6.21 -20.93 6.55
C LEU A 77 7.52 -20.96 5.76
N PRO A 78 8.64 -21.40 6.38
CA PRO A 78 9.94 -21.49 5.70
C PRO A 78 9.95 -22.39 4.45
N ASP A 79 8.98 -23.29 4.34
CA ASP A 79 8.82 -24.27 3.24
C ASP A 79 7.84 -23.80 2.15
N TYR A 80 7.33 -22.57 2.24
CA TYR A 80 6.47 -21.99 1.20
C TYR A 80 7.30 -21.59 -0.02
N LEU A 81 7.62 -22.60 -0.84
CA LEU A 81 8.17 -22.40 -2.17
C LEU A 81 7.04 -22.03 -3.13
N PRO A 82 7.11 -20.88 -3.82
CA PRO A 82 6.06 -20.48 -4.77
C PRO A 82 6.02 -21.36 -6.04
N TYR A 83 6.96 -22.29 -6.22
CA TYR A 83 7.03 -23.19 -7.37
C TYR A 83 7.64 -24.54 -6.99
N VAL A 84 6.80 -25.56 -6.80
CA VAL A 84 7.12 -26.91 -7.25
C VAL A 84 6.69 -26.95 -8.71
N ALA A 85 7.63 -27.26 -9.61
CA ALA A 85 7.43 -27.35 -11.05
C ALA A 85 6.34 -28.36 -11.45
#